data_AF-E1SLZ7-F1
#
_entry.id   AF-E1SLZ7-F1
#
_cell.length_a   1.000
_cell.length_b   1.000
_cell.length_c   1.000
_cell.angle_alpha   90.00
_cell.angle_beta   90.00
_cell.angle_gamma   90.00
#
_symmetry.space_group_name_H-M   'P 1'
#
loop_
_entity.id
_entity.type
_entity.pdbx_description
1 polymer ?
#
loop_
_entity_poly.entity_id
_entity_poly.type
_entity_poly.pdbx_seq_one_letter_code
_entity_poly.pdbx_strand_id
1 'polypeptide(L)'
;MITYRTQFPLNPEHHIHRVLDAGRVWIANSPHYALSGVLAGDPEIVDGTRFSLDDESMTFRHYEADEQLASFRFEVSDSSGVRWVTEVAAVKQDDKMSVSIQLSADAEQPLEKLGQGKAPYIVKVLLRDIGGGKDGALTVSDRPYYLDEDEVALAASLINGTAQCQLPIVYVSANNDNSAHVHASQLAGWLAGMAHVIVEPSRDFSFRLMPQVYNENAYGGAVAIYWPDGMGKWSFMPVNQYADPKVMQGAITAKLRNSLLYQRLKSQCRWGYIQEKVAKAKLEALKASGSDQVADYIELFDNEIAAKDEEIHRLESEIARLKYGSFNRSDNPIQDGAIALISGEPDLYQAERLALVMEALVAARDSAEPHSRRSDILSDLIEQNCSNGERESILTTLKAQLRAYKSMSSATRQSLEGLGFAVYEDGKHYKLIFRGDERYSFTLAKTGSDFRGGLNSYSDLKKRLF
;
A
#
# COMPACT_ATOMS: atom_id res chain seq x y z
N MET A 1 -1.19 11.97 -16.85
CA MET A 1 -0.63 11.43 -15.58
C MET A 1 -1.67 10.55 -14.89
N ILE A 2 -1.27 9.41 -14.30
CA ILE A 2 -2.19 8.58 -13.51
C ILE A 2 -2.36 9.20 -12.12
N THR A 3 -3.60 9.36 -11.67
CA THR A 3 -3.95 10.04 -10.40
C THR A 3 -4.66 9.12 -9.40
N TYR A 4 -5.19 8.00 -9.88
CA TYR A 4 -5.73 6.91 -9.06
C TYR A 4 -5.55 5.58 -9.78
N ARG A 5 -5.26 4.53 -9.02
CA ARG A 5 -5.20 3.16 -9.53
C ARG A 5 -5.60 2.21 -8.42
N THR A 6 -6.39 1.19 -8.76
CA THR A 6 -6.58 0.01 -7.92
C THR A 6 -6.88 -1.22 -8.75
N GLN A 7 -6.69 -2.41 -8.16
CA GLN A 7 -7.14 -3.67 -8.71
C GLN A 7 -7.55 -4.62 -7.59
N PHE A 8 -8.63 -5.37 -7.77
CA PHE A 8 -9.12 -6.29 -6.75
C PHE A 8 -9.98 -7.42 -7.35
N PRO A 9 -10.14 -8.55 -6.63
CA PRO A 9 -11.08 -9.60 -7.00
C PRO A 9 -12.55 -9.16 -6.91
N LEU A 10 -13.36 -9.55 -7.89
CA LEU A 10 -14.83 -9.44 -7.87
C LEU A 10 -15.47 -10.81 -7.62
N ASN A 11 -16.75 -10.84 -7.24
CA ASN A 11 -17.49 -12.09 -7.07
C ASN A 11 -17.56 -12.87 -8.41
N PRO A 12 -16.94 -14.06 -8.51
CA PRO A 12 -16.90 -14.83 -9.75
C PRO A 12 -18.24 -15.47 -10.13
N GLU A 13 -19.23 -15.50 -9.24
CA GLU A 13 -20.58 -16.02 -9.55
C GLU A 13 -21.30 -15.18 -10.61
N HIS A 14 -20.94 -13.90 -10.75
CA HIS A 14 -21.52 -13.03 -11.76
C HIS A 14 -20.84 -13.16 -13.13
N HIS A 15 -21.60 -12.83 -14.18
CA HIS A 15 -21.09 -12.78 -15.54
C HIS A 15 -20.22 -11.53 -15.78
N ILE A 16 -19.21 -11.63 -16.66
CA ILE A 16 -18.26 -10.54 -16.94
C ILE A 16 -18.97 -9.27 -17.48
N HIS A 17 -20.06 -9.45 -18.23
CA HIS A 17 -20.92 -8.36 -18.74
C HIS A 17 -21.48 -7.44 -17.65
N ARG A 18 -21.63 -7.91 -16.41
CA ARG A 18 -22.08 -7.07 -15.28
C ARG A 18 -21.14 -5.90 -15.01
N VAL A 19 -19.88 -5.98 -15.43
CA VAL A 19 -18.92 -4.86 -15.38
C VAL A 19 -19.30 -3.75 -16.36
N LEU A 20 -19.79 -4.09 -17.56
CA LEU A 20 -20.26 -3.11 -18.53
C LEU A 20 -21.53 -2.42 -18.00
N ASP A 21 -22.46 -3.20 -17.44
CA ASP A 21 -23.66 -2.66 -16.77
C ASP A 21 -23.28 -1.71 -15.65
N ALA A 22 -22.30 -2.06 -14.80
CA ALA A 22 -21.83 -1.20 -13.73
C ALA A 22 -21.27 0.14 -14.27
N GLY A 23 -20.54 0.12 -15.39
CA GLY A 23 -20.10 1.32 -16.10
C GLY A 23 -21.28 2.18 -16.56
N ARG A 24 -22.29 1.57 -17.19
CA ARG A 24 -23.53 2.25 -17.61
C ARG A 24 -24.25 2.87 -16.42
N VAL A 25 -24.52 2.09 -15.38
CA VAL A 25 -25.23 2.49 -14.15
C VAL A 25 -24.50 3.61 -13.42
N TRP A 26 -23.16 3.60 -13.44
CA TRP A 26 -22.35 4.66 -12.84
C TRP A 26 -22.64 6.01 -13.51
N ILE A 27 -22.56 6.10 -14.83
CA ILE A 27 -22.79 7.37 -15.54
C ILE A 27 -24.28 7.70 -15.56
N ALA A 28 -25.16 6.74 -15.82
CA ALA A 28 -26.61 6.95 -15.88
C ALA A 28 -27.21 7.59 -14.61
N ASN A 29 -26.63 7.29 -13.44
CA ASN A 29 -27.08 7.83 -12.15
C ASN A 29 -26.26 9.03 -11.66
N SER A 30 -25.38 9.58 -12.49
CA SER A 30 -24.60 10.76 -12.13
C SER A 30 -25.42 12.03 -12.37
N PRO A 31 -25.50 12.97 -11.41
CA PRO A 31 -26.10 14.27 -11.67
C PRO A 31 -25.13 15.22 -12.41
N HIS A 32 -23.89 14.77 -12.69
CA HIS A 32 -22.81 15.63 -13.17
C HIS A 32 -22.43 15.40 -14.63
N TYR A 33 -22.93 14.35 -15.27
CA TYR A 33 -22.52 13.98 -16.63
C TYR A 33 -23.65 14.23 -17.64
N ALA A 34 -23.32 14.84 -18.78
CA ALA A 34 -24.24 15.03 -19.89
C ALA A 34 -24.74 13.68 -20.46
N LEU A 35 -23.87 12.66 -20.49
CA LEU A 35 -24.21 11.31 -20.95
C LEU A 35 -25.20 10.55 -20.07
N SER A 36 -25.54 11.07 -18.88
CA SER A 36 -26.42 10.37 -17.92
C SER A 36 -27.79 10.06 -18.53
N GLY A 37 -28.38 11.00 -19.27
CA GLY A 37 -29.68 10.80 -19.92
C GLY A 37 -29.67 9.74 -21.02
N VAL A 38 -28.58 9.65 -21.78
CA VAL A 38 -28.40 8.65 -22.84
C VAL A 38 -28.29 7.24 -22.24
N LEU A 39 -27.49 7.10 -21.19
CA LEU A 39 -27.23 5.80 -20.57
C LEU A 39 -28.34 5.34 -19.62
N ALA A 40 -29.19 6.26 -19.14
CA ALA A 40 -30.40 5.96 -18.38
C ALA A 40 -31.47 5.24 -19.24
N GLY A 41 -31.45 5.42 -20.56
CA GLY A 41 -32.32 4.73 -21.51
C GLY A 41 -32.02 3.24 -21.71
N ASP A 42 -31.04 2.69 -20.98
CA ASP A 42 -30.58 1.29 -21.07
C ASP A 42 -30.26 0.86 -22.51
N PRO A 43 -29.38 1.59 -23.23
CA PRO A 43 -29.06 1.26 -24.60
C PRO A 43 -28.34 -0.09 -24.67
N GLU A 44 -28.50 -0.78 -25.81
CA GLU A 44 -27.79 -2.02 -26.06
C GLU A 44 -26.26 -1.78 -26.12
N ILE A 45 -25.51 -2.54 -25.33
CA ILE A 45 -24.04 -2.46 -25.26
C ILE A 45 -23.46 -3.69 -25.93
N VAL A 46 -22.90 -3.50 -27.12
CA VAL A 46 -22.12 -4.51 -27.86
C VAL A 46 -20.65 -4.10 -27.93
N ASP A 47 -19.77 -5.01 -28.33
CA ASP A 47 -18.37 -4.65 -28.55
C ASP A 47 -18.26 -3.54 -29.60
N GLY A 48 -17.50 -2.49 -29.30
CA GLY A 48 -17.38 -1.34 -30.20
C GLY A 48 -18.21 -0.14 -29.78
N THR A 49 -19.30 -0.34 -29.02
CA THR A 49 -20.26 0.73 -28.70
C THR A 49 -19.56 1.93 -28.07
N ARG A 50 -19.82 3.10 -28.66
CA ARG A 50 -19.34 4.39 -28.16
C ARG A 50 -20.51 5.37 -28.09
N PHE A 51 -20.71 5.95 -26.92
CA PHE A 51 -21.60 7.08 -26.70
C PHE A 51 -20.76 8.34 -26.53
N SER A 52 -21.14 9.43 -27.19
CA SER A 52 -20.48 10.72 -27.06
C SER A 52 -21.53 11.82 -27.02
N LEU A 53 -21.36 12.78 -26.11
CA LEU A 53 -22.19 13.97 -26.01
C LEU A 53 -21.34 15.08 -25.38
N ASP A 54 -21.34 16.27 -25.99
CA ASP A 54 -20.47 17.38 -25.59
C ASP A 54 -18.99 16.94 -25.49
N ASP A 55 -18.34 17.23 -24.36
CA ASP A 55 -16.94 16.86 -24.08
C ASP A 55 -16.81 15.50 -23.36
N GLU A 56 -17.87 14.69 -23.38
CA GLU A 56 -17.92 13.38 -22.74
C GLU A 56 -17.97 12.25 -23.76
N SER A 57 -17.25 11.16 -23.49
CA SER A 57 -17.44 9.93 -24.24
C SER A 57 -17.26 8.67 -23.39
N MET A 58 -18.06 7.65 -23.67
CA MET A 58 -17.97 6.33 -23.07
C MET A 58 -17.84 5.27 -24.15
N THR A 59 -16.76 4.50 -24.11
CA THR A 59 -16.50 3.40 -25.05
C THR A 59 -16.48 2.08 -24.30
N PHE A 60 -17.22 1.08 -24.81
CA PHE A 60 -17.22 -0.28 -24.29
C PHE A 60 -16.45 -1.22 -25.21
N ARG A 61 -15.83 -2.23 -24.58
CA ARG A 61 -15.17 -3.34 -25.26
C ARG A 61 -15.46 -4.64 -24.55
N HIS A 62 -15.61 -5.68 -25.35
CA HIS A 62 -15.96 -6.99 -24.89
C HIS A 62 -15.31 -8.06 -25.77
N TYR A 63 -14.83 -9.13 -25.13
CA TYR A 63 -14.25 -10.27 -25.82
C TYR A 63 -14.55 -11.55 -25.05
N GLU A 64 -15.14 -12.52 -25.75
CA GLU A 64 -15.48 -13.85 -25.21
C GLU A 64 -15.08 -14.91 -26.23
N ALA A 65 -13.89 -15.49 -26.03
CA ALA A 65 -13.43 -16.65 -26.79
C ALA A 65 -12.56 -17.56 -25.91
N ASP A 66 -11.24 -17.38 -25.91
CA ASP A 66 -10.32 -18.10 -25.00
C ASP A 66 -10.31 -17.50 -23.58
N GLU A 67 -10.66 -16.22 -23.46
CA GLU A 67 -10.82 -15.49 -22.20
C GLU A 67 -12.15 -14.74 -22.19
N GLN A 68 -12.68 -14.47 -20.99
CA GLN A 68 -13.84 -13.60 -20.81
C GLN A 68 -13.38 -12.23 -20.33
N LEU A 69 -13.46 -11.22 -21.20
CA LEU A 69 -12.95 -9.88 -20.97
C LEU A 69 -14.06 -8.83 -21.15
N ALA A 70 -14.10 -7.87 -20.24
CA ALA A 70 -14.96 -6.70 -20.34
C ALA A 70 -14.20 -5.45 -19.92
N SER A 71 -14.39 -4.36 -20.67
CA SER A 71 -13.84 -3.08 -20.28
C SER A 71 -14.67 -1.92 -20.79
N PHE A 72 -14.49 -0.78 -20.13
CA PHE A 72 -14.98 0.48 -20.64
C PHE A 72 -14.02 1.61 -20.30
N ARG A 73 -14.11 2.65 -21.12
CA ARG A 73 -13.32 3.88 -21.00
C ARG A 73 -14.27 5.06 -21.01
N PHE A 74 -14.27 5.84 -19.94
CA PHE A 74 -15.02 7.09 -19.83
C PHE A 74 -14.04 8.26 -19.86
N GLU A 75 -14.31 9.22 -20.74
CA GLU A 75 -13.50 10.42 -20.94
C GLU A 75 -14.38 11.64 -20.76
N VAL A 76 -13.89 12.63 -20.02
CA VAL A 76 -14.57 13.92 -19.82
C VAL A 76 -13.52 15.03 -19.70
N SER A 77 -13.73 16.15 -20.39
CA SER A 77 -12.95 17.36 -20.17
C SER A 77 -13.67 18.28 -19.20
N ASP A 78 -12.95 18.82 -18.21
CA ASP A 78 -13.51 19.83 -17.31
C ASP A 78 -13.39 21.25 -17.88
N SER A 79 -14.06 22.21 -17.22
CA SER A 79 -14.06 23.62 -17.62
C SER A 79 -12.68 24.28 -17.59
N SER A 80 -11.68 23.64 -16.97
CA SER A 80 -10.30 24.10 -16.91
C SER A 80 -9.44 23.52 -18.03
N GLY A 81 -10.03 22.76 -18.96
CA GLY A 81 -9.33 22.12 -20.07
C GLY A 81 -8.53 20.88 -19.65
N VAL A 82 -8.82 20.30 -18.48
CA VAL A 82 -8.23 19.04 -18.04
C VAL A 82 -9.09 17.90 -18.53
N ARG A 83 -8.49 16.99 -19.30
CA ARG A 83 -9.11 15.75 -19.72
C ARG A 83 -8.89 14.69 -18.65
N TRP A 84 -9.99 14.12 -18.17
CA TRP A 84 -10.02 13.01 -17.23
C TRP A 84 -10.44 11.74 -17.97
N VAL A 85 -9.69 10.66 -17.76
CA VAL A 85 -9.92 9.36 -18.38
C VAL A 85 -10.00 8.31 -17.28
N THR A 86 -11.15 7.65 -17.17
CA THR A 86 -11.36 6.48 -16.31
C THR A 86 -11.41 5.23 -17.16
N GLU A 87 -10.49 4.31 -16.92
CA GLU A 87 -10.41 3.00 -17.58
C GLU A 87 -10.73 1.91 -16.55
N VAL A 88 -11.66 1.03 -16.91
CA VAL A 88 -12.03 -0.14 -16.11
C VAL A 88 -11.89 -1.37 -16.98
N ALA A 89 -11.12 -2.34 -16.52
CA ALA A 89 -10.87 -3.57 -17.25
C ALA A 89 -10.98 -4.78 -16.33
N ALA A 90 -11.77 -5.76 -16.74
CA ALA A 90 -12.02 -6.97 -15.99
C ALA A 90 -11.75 -8.21 -16.83
N VAL A 91 -11.29 -9.25 -16.15
CA VAL A 91 -11.11 -10.59 -16.68
C VAL A 91 -11.84 -11.57 -15.78
N LYS A 92 -12.48 -12.56 -16.40
CA LYS A 92 -12.97 -13.75 -15.74
C LYS A 92 -12.32 -14.98 -16.35
N GLN A 93 -11.71 -15.78 -15.51
CA GLN A 93 -11.07 -17.06 -15.84
C GLN A 93 -11.45 -18.06 -14.77
N ASP A 94 -12.09 -19.16 -15.19
CA ASP A 94 -12.63 -20.17 -14.28
C ASP A 94 -13.50 -19.53 -13.17
N ASP A 95 -13.23 -19.89 -11.91
CA ASP A 95 -13.88 -19.36 -10.71
C ASP A 95 -13.19 -18.09 -10.16
N LYS A 96 -12.47 -17.33 -11.00
CA LYS A 96 -11.82 -16.09 -10.61
C LYS A 96 -12.23 -14.94 -11.52
N MET A 97 -12.62 -13.84 -10.89
CA MET A 97 -12.92 -12.58 -11.56
C MET A 97 -12.08 -11.47 -10.93
N SER A 98 -11.37 -10.70 -11.75
CA SER A 98 -10.52 -9.59 -11.30
C SER A 98 -10.83 -8.34 -12.11
N VAL A 99 -10.82 -7.19 -11.44
CA VAL A 99 -11.00 -5.88 -12.07
C VAL A 99 -9.84 -4.95 -11.73
N SER A 100 -9.50 -4.08 -12.67
CA SER A 100 -8.68 -2.89 -12.43
C SER A 100 -9.46 -1.63 -12.74
N ILE A 101 -9.14 -0.56 -12.02
CA ILE A 101 -9.63 0.79 -12.26
C ILE A 101 -8.42 1.71 -12.30
N GLN A 102 -8.33 2.52 -13.34
CA GLN A 102 -7.30 3.53 -13.50
C GLN A 102 -7.95 4.87 -13.85
N LEU A 103 -7.58 5.92 -13.12
CA LEU A 103 -7.90 7.29 -13.47
C LEU A 103 -6.62 8.01 -13.87
N SER A 104 -6.65 8.63 -15.04
CA SER A 104 -5.60 9.53 -15.49
C SER A 104 -6.17 10.88 -15.86
N ALA A 105 -5.36 11.91 -15.71
CA ALA A 105 -5.66 13.24 -16.19
C ALA A 105 -4.46 13.86 -16.92
N ASP A 106 -4.74 14.58 -17.99
CA ASP A 106 -3.81 15.38 -18.75
C ASP A 106 -4.48 16.71 -19.14
N ALA A 107 -3.66 17.73 -19.38
CA ALA A 107 -4.13 19.05 -19.78
C ALA A 107 -3.32 19.51 -20.99
N GLU A 108 -3.97 20.18 -21.94
CA GLU A 108 -3.29 20.70 -23.12
C GLU A 108 -2.35 21.87 -22.78
N GLN A 109 -2.73 22.69 -21.79
CA GLN A 109 -1.92 23.79 -21.30
C GLN A 109 -1.19 23.43 -20.00
N PRO A 110 0.01 24.00 -19.76
CA PRO A 110 0.71 23.81 -18.50
C PRO A 110 -0.14 24.27 -17.32
N LEU A 111 -0.27 23.41 -16.31
CA LEU A 111 -0.94 23.71 -15.05
C LEU A 111 0.10 23.75 -13.93
N GLU A 112 -0.04 24.71 -13.01
CA GLU A 112 0.81 24.82 -11.83
C GLU A 112 0.66 23.58 -10.92
N LYS A 113 -0.55 23.02 -10.85
CA LYS A 113 -0.82 21.77 -10.12
C LYS A 113 -2.01 21.03 -10.70
N LEU A 114 -1.81 19.77 -11.06
CA LEU A 114 -2.91 18.85 -11.37
C LEU A 114 -3.52 18.35 -10.05
N GLY A 115 -4.84 18.46 -9.89
CA GLY A 115 -5.53 17.96 -8.70
C GLY A 115 -5.34 16.45 -8.50
N GLN A 116 -5.31 15.98 -7.25
CA GLN A 116 -5.35 14.54 -6.97
C GLN A 116 -6.77 14.01 -7.24
N GLY A 117 -6.96 13.30 -8.36
CA GLY A 117 -8.25 12.73 -8.74
C GLY A 117 -8.83 11.84 -7.65
N LYS A 118 -10.06 12.05 -7.19
CA LYS A 118 -10.66 11.22 -6.12
C LYS A 118 -10.88 9.78 -6.60
N ALA A 119 -11.05 8.86 -5.64
CA ALA A 119 -11.44 7.49 -5.97
C ALA A 119 -12.72 7.51 -6.83
N PRO A 120 -12.69 6.95 -8.06
CA PRO A 120 -13.84 6.93 -8.94
C PRO A 120 -15.04 6.21 -8.31
N TYR A 121 -16.24 6.79 -8.43
CA TYR A 121 -17.46 6.24 -7.82
C TYR A 121 -17.80 4.84 -8.34
N ILE A 122 -17.33 4.48 -9.54
CA ILE A 122 -17.47 3.14 -10.12
C ILE A 122 -16.98 2.02 -9.18
N VAL A 123 -15.98 2.24 -8.33
CA VAL A 123 -15.53 1.23 -7.37
C VAL A 123 -16.68 0.81 -6.44
N LYS A 124 -17.48 1.77 -5.98
CA LYS A 124 -18.66 1.52 -5.15
C LYS A 124 -19.76 0.81 -5.94
N VAL A 125 -19.97 1.18 -7.20
CA VAL A 125 -20.98 0.55 -8.06
C VAL A 125 -20.63 -0.92 -8.30
N LEU A 126 -19.36 -1.23 -8.59
CA LEU A 126 -18.89 -2.60 -8.76
C LEU A 126 -19.09 -3.44 -7.49
N LEU A 127 -18.68 -2.93 -6.33
CA LEU A 127 -18.84 -3.66 -5.06
C LEU A 127 -20.31 -3.83 -4.66
N ARG A 128 -21.18 -2.87 -4.99
CA ARG A 128 -22.63 -2.95 -4.71
C ARG A 128 -23.34 -3.94 -5.64
N ASP A 129 -23.04 -3.90 -6.94
CA ASP A 129 -23.84 -4.58 -7.98
C ASP A 129 -23.30 -5.96 -8.38
N ILE A 130 -22.01 -6.20 -8.12
CA ILE A 130 -21.31 -7.46 -8.40
C ILE A 130 -20.81 -8.11 -7.10
N GLY A 131 -20.39 -7.31 -6.11
CA GLY A 131 -19.78 -7.84 -4.89
C GLY A 131 -18.28 -8.08 -5.03
N GLY A 132 -17.58 -8.04 -3.90
CA GLY A 132 -16.16 -8.34 -3.84
C GLY A 132 -15.87 -9.84 -3.84
N GLY A 133 -14.79 -10.23 -4.49
CA GLY A 133 -14.31 -11.62 -4.54
C GLY A 133 -13.45 -11.98 -3.32
N LYS A 134 -13.07 -13.26 -3.24
CA LYS A 134 -12.08 -13.74 -2.28
C LYS A 134 -10.70 -13.16 -2.60
N ASP A 135 -10.07 -12.61 -1.57
CA ASP A 135 -8.71 -12.09 -1.59
C ASP A 135 -7.92 -12.73 -0.45
N GLY A 136 -7.33 -13.90 -0.73
CA GLY A 136 -6.71 -14.73 0.30
C GLY A 136 -7.74 -15.17 1.35
N ALA A 137 -7.42 -14.93 2.63
CA ALA A 137 -8.32 -15.22 3.75
C ALA A 137 -9.54 -14.29 3.82
N LEU A 138 -9.52 -13.14 3.13
CA LEU A 138 -10.53 -12.10 3.24
C LEU A 138 -11.43 -12.03 2.01
N THR A 139 -12.49 -11.24 2.10
CA THR A 139 -13.38 -10.91 0.98
C THR A 139 -13.39 -9.40 0.81
N VAL A 140 -13.22 -8.92 -0.42
CA VAL A 140 -13.17 -7.48 -0.68
C VAL A 140 -14.49 -6.84 -0.29
N SER A 141 -14.43 -5.75 0.46
CA SER A 141 -15.61 -5.05 0.97
C SER A 141 -15.36 -3.55 1.14
N ASP A 142 -16.43 -2.79 1.26
CA ASP A 142 -16.44 -1.39 1.73
C ASP A 142 -16.68 -1.29 3.25
N ARG A 143 -16.72 -2.43 3.95
CA ARG A 143 -16.92 -2.54 5.39
C ARG A 143 -15.65 -3.07 6.08
N PRO A 144 -15.40 -2.65 7.34
CA PRO A 144 -14.30 -3.19 8.11
C PRO A 144 -14.61 -4.63 8.54
N TYR A 145 -13.57 -5.44 8.68
CA TYR A 145 -13.62 -6.72 9.35
C TYR A 145 -13.28 -6.51 10.83
N TYR A 146 -14.23 -6.78 11.70
CA TYR A 146 -14.00 -6.78 13.15
C TYR A 146 -13.55 -8.19 13.54
N LEU A 147 -12.34 -8.27 14.09
CA LEU A 147 -11.80 -9.53 14.60
C LEU A 147 -12.50 -9.92 15.90
N ASP A 148 -12.81 -11.20 16.05
CA ASP A 148 -13.21 -11.79 17.31
C ASP A 148 -11.98 -12.08 18.20
N GLU A 149 -12.20 -12.23 19.52
CA GLU A 149 -11.11 -12.40 20.49
C GLU A 149 -10.27 -13.68 20.28
N ASP A 150 -10.81 -14.68 19.59
CA ASP A 150 -10.13 -15.94 19.24
C ASP A 150 -9.43 -15.91 17.87
N GLU A 151 -9.61 -14.86 17.06
CA GLU A 151 -9.04 -14.73 15.72
C GLU A 151 -7.59 -14.20 15.69
N VAL A 152 -6.82 -14.41 16.76
CA VAL A 152 -5.40 -13.97 16.85
C VAL A 152 -4.56 -14.58 15.72
N ALA A 153 -4.83 -15.83 15.35
CA ALA A 153 -4.12 -16.50 14.26
C ALA A 153 -4.39 -15.85 12.89
N LEU A 154 -5.63 -15.41 12.64
CA LEU A 154 -5.98 -14.68 11.41
C LEU A 154 -5.24 -13.34 11.38
N ALA A 155 -5.30 -12.55 12.46
CA ALA A 155 -4.58 -11.29 12.59
C ALA A 155 -3.06 -11.46 12.34
N ALA A 156 -2.46 -12.49 12.93
CA ALA A 156 -1.05 -12.80 12.72
C ALA A 156 -0.74 -13.14 11.26
N SER A 157 -1.59 -13.94 10.61
CA SER A 157 -1.39 -14.30 9.19
C SER A 157 -1.48 -13.08 8.25
N LEU A 158 -2.37 -12.12 8.57
CA LEU A 158 -2.54 -10.88 7.83
C LEU A 158 -1.33 -9.96 7.97
N ILE A 159 -0.83 -9.76 9.19
CA ILE A 159 0.34 -8.93 9.49
C ILE A 159 1.62 -9.52 8.89
N ASN A 160 1.80 -10.84 9.01
CA ASN A 160 2.97 -11.54 8.49
C ASN A 160 2.92 -11.75 6.96
N GLY A 161 1.88 -11.31 6.26
CA GLY A 161 1.74 -11.46 4.81
C GLY A 161 1.53 -12.90 4.33
N THR A 162 1.11 -13.81 5.21
CA THR A 162 0.91 -15.25 4.90
C THR A 162 -0.54 -15.59 4.55
N ALA A 163 -1.47 -14.64 4.70
CA ALA A 163 -2.89 -14.79 4.38
C ALA A 163 -3.22 -14.78 2.87
N GLN A 164 -2.22 -14.64 1.99
CA GLN A 164 -2.35 -14.61 0.52
C GLN A 164 -3.25 -13.48 -0.02
N CYS A 165 -3.41 -12.38 0.74
CA CYS A 165 -4.14 -11.20 0.29
C CYS A 165 -3.32 -10.43 -0.76
N GLN A 166 -3.95 -10.06 -1.87
CA GLN A 166 -3.39 -9.16 -2.90
C GLN A 166 -3.55 -7.69 -2.51
N LEU A 167 -4.58 -7.36 -1.72
CA LEU A 167 -4.78 -6.01 -1.21
C LEU A 167 -3.99 -5.79 0.09
N PRO A 168 -3.46 -4.58 0.31
CA PRO A 168 -2.90 -4.17 1.60
C PRO A 168 -3.89 -4.33 2.74
N ILE A 169 -3.35 -4.54 3.95
CA ILE A 169 -4.12 -4.62 5.19
C ILE A 169 -3.93 -3.35 5.99
N VAL A 170 -5.01 -2.61 6.24
CA VAL A 170 -5.05 -1.51 7.20
C VAL A 170 -5.55 -2.05 8.53
N TYR A 171 -4.63 -2.28 9.45
CA TYR A 171 -4.91 -2.83 10.76
C TYR A 171 -5.09 -1.69 11.77
N VAL A 172 -6.25 -1.63 12.40
CA VAL A 172 -6.65 -0.65 13.41
C VAL A 172 -6.56 -1.30 14.78
N SER A 173 -5.57 -0.87 15.56
CA SER A 173 -5.41 -1.37 16.93
C SER A 173 -6.33 -0.66 17.93
N ALA A 174 -6.58 -1.31 19.05
CA ALA A 174 -7.39 -0.82 20.14
C ALA A 174 -6.58 0.10 21.07
N ASN A 175 -7.25 1.13 21.56
CA ASN A 175 -6.83 2.00 22.64
C ASN A 175 -6.89 1.27 24.00
N ASN A 176 -6.39 1.93 25.04
CA ASN A 176 -6.45 1.40 26.42
C ASN A 176 -7.89 1.21 26.94
N ASP A 177 -8.87 1.89 26.35
CA ASP A 177 -10.30 1.75 26.64
C ASP A 177 -11.01 0.76 25.70
N ASN A 178 -10.24 -0.02 24.93
CA ASN A 178 -10.70 -0.96 23.89
C ASN A 178 -11.43 -0.30 22.70
N SER A 179 -11.40 1.03 22.56
CA SER A 179 -11.95 1.72 21.39
C SER A 179 -10.94 1.79 20.24
N ALA A 180 -11.43 1.97 19.01
CA ALA A 180 -10.58 2.35 17.89
C ALA A 180 -10.41 3.87 17.85
N HIS A 181 -9.19 4.36 17.59
CA HIS A 181 -8.93 5.80 17.44
C HIS A 181 -9.61 6.40 16.21
N VAL A 182 -9.73 5.63 15.13
CA VAL A 182 -10.32 6.06 13.86
C VAL A 182 -11.73 5.50 13.64
N HIS A 183 -12.54 6.19 12.84
CA HIS A 183 -13.86 5.68 12.43
C HIS A 183 -13.70 4.58 11.38
N ALA A 184 -13.57 3.33 11.83
CA ALA A 184 -13.27 2.18 10.97
C ALA A 184 -14.24 2.01 9.79
N SER A 185 -15.55 2.19 10.00
CA SER A 185 -16.55 2.07 8.92
C SER A 185 -16.38 3.15 7.84
N GLN A 186 -16.07 4.38 8.25
CA GLN A 186 -15.80 5.46 7.29
C GLN A 186 -14.49 5.22 6.54
N LEU A 187 -13.46 4.77 7.25
CA LEU A 187 -12.16 4.44 6.66
C LEU A 187 -12.31 3.30 5.63
N ALA A 188 -13.02 2.22 5.95
CA ALA A 188 -13.30 1.14 5.02
C ALA A 188 -14.04 1.61 3.76
N GLY A 189 -15.03 2.50 3.92
CA GLY A 189 -15.74 3.09 2.78
C GLY A 189 -14.86 3.98 1.89
N TRP A 190 -13.81 4.61 2.43
CA TRP A 190 -12.82 5.37 1.66
C TRP A 190 -11.79 4.48 0.99
N LEU A 191 -11.49 3.33 1.60
CA LEU A 191 -10.49 2.36 1.15
C LEU A 191 -11.08 1.20 0.36
N ALA A 192 -12.38 1.23 0.06
CA ALA A 192 -13.08 0.21 -0.69
C ALA A 192 -12.33 -0.13 -1.99
N GLY A 193 -12.04 -1.41 -2.17
CA GLY A 193 -11.27 -1.91 -3.32
C GLY A 193 -9.79 -1.51 -3.36
N MET A 194 -9.26 -0.79 -2.36
CA MET A 194 -7.83 -0.42 -2.25
C MET A 194 -7.10 -1.16 -1.13
N ALA A 195 -7.80 -1.48 -0.04
CA ALA A 195 -7.24 -2.20 1.11
C ALA A 195 -8.36 -2.84 1.94
N HIS A 196 -8.02 -3.88 2.70
CA HIS A 196 -8.90 -4.39 3.75
C HIS A 196 -8.69 -3.60 5.03
N VAL A 197 -9.77 -3.21 5.71
CA VAL A 197 -9.69 -2.56 7.03
C VAL A 197 -10.02 -3.59 8.10
N ILE A 198 -9.06 -3.87 8.97
CA ILE A 198 -9.16 -4.87 10.03
C ILE A 198 -9.15 -4.13 11.37
N VAL A 199 -10.08 -4.46 12.26
CA VAL A 199 -10.20 -3.82 13.56
C VAL A 199 -10.05 -4.88 14.63
N GLU A 200 -9.07 -4.69 15.51
CA GLU A 200 -8.88 -5.61 16.63
C GLU A 200 -9.91 -5.37 17.75
N PRO A 201 -10.29 -6.40 18.51
CA PRO A 201 -11.38 -6.29 19.49
C PRO A 201 -10.99 -5.56 20.76
N SER A 202 -9.74 -5.69 21.22
CA SER A 202 -9.33 -5.19 22.54
C SER A 202 -7.83 -4.98 22.68
N ARG A 203 -7.44 -4.27 23.74
CA ARG A 203 -6.04 -4.07 24.12
C ARG A 203 -5.34 -5.37 24.53
N ASP A 204 -6.07 -6.31 25.13
CA ASP A 204 -5.53 -7.62 25.49
C ASP A 204 -5.17 -8.45 24.24
N PHE A 205 -6.03 -8.39 23.22
CA PHE A 205 -5.76 -9.00 21.92
C PHE A 205 -4.42 -8.56 21.33
N SER A 206 -4.12 -7.26 21.39
CA SER A 206 -2.84 -6.67 20.99
C SER A 206 -1.64 -7.37 21.66
N PHE A 207 -1.71 -7.65 22.97
CA PHE A 207 -0.63 -8.34 23.70
C PHE A 207 -0.50 -9.82 23.34
N ARG A 208 -1.63 -10.50 23.08
CA ARG A 208 -1.63 -11.91 22.63
C ARG A 208 -1.12 -12.06 21.19
N LEU A 209 -1.37 -11.07 20.35
CA LEU A 209 -0.91 -11.00 18.97
C LEU A 209 0.59 -10.71 18.87
N MET A 210 1.09 -9.80 19.71
CA MET A 210 2.47 -9.31 19.72
C MET A 210 3.57 -10.40 19.54
N PRO A 211 3.58 -11.51 20.31
CA PRO A 211 4.60 -12.54 20.13
C PRO A 211 4.50 -13.33 18.81
N GLN A 212 3.32 -13.35 18.16
CA GLN A 212 3.09 -14.10 16.91
C GLN A 212 3.52 -13.32 15.66
N VAL A 213 3.74 -12.01 15.81
CA VAL A 213 4.13 -11.12 14.72
C VAL A 213 5.45 -10.41 15.02
N TYR A 214 6.27 -10.97 15.90
CA TYR A 214 7.59 -10.41 16.24
C TYR A 214 7.55 -8.96 16.73
N ASN A 215 6.48 -8.59 17.45
CA ASN A 215 6.17 -7.22 17.91
C ASN A 215 5.91 -6.21 16.78
N GLU A 216 5.61 -6.67 15.57
CA GLU A 216 5.33 -5.79 14.44
C GLU A 216 3.87 -5.29 14.39
N ASN A 217 3.00 -5.73 15.32
CA ASN A 217 1.61 -5.26 15.38
C ASN A 217 1.52 -3.76 15.72
N ALA A 218 0.52 -3.10 15.14
CA ALA A 218 0.05 -1.83 15.67
C ALA A 218 -0.54 -2.07 17.07
N TYR A 219 -0.39 -1.08 17.94
CA TYR A 219 -0.94 -1.11 19.29
C TYR A 219 -1.34 0.30 19.74
N GLY A 220 -2.37 0.39 20.57
CA GLY A 220 -2.64 1.60 21.37
C GLY A 220 -3.32 2.68 20.57
N GLY A 221 -4.30 2.29 19.75
CA GLY A 221 -4.99 3.17 18.83
C GLY A 221 -4.19 3.48 17.56
N ALA A 222 -2.97 2.97 17.43
CA ALA A 222 -2.20 3.07 16.20
C ALA A 222 -2.90 2.33 15.06
N VAL A 223 -2.71 2.83 13.85
CA VAL A 223 -3.14 2.18 12.62
C VAL A 223 -1.92 1.87 11.78
N ALA A 224 -1.78 0.65 11.27
CA ALA A 224 -0.69 0.28 10.39
C ALA A 224 -1.19 -0.25 9.05
N ILE A 225 -0.46 0.08 7.98
CA ILE A 225 -0.62 -0.53 6.66
C ILE A 225 0.43 -1.64 6.55
N TYR A 226 -0.02 -2.87 6.38
CA TYR A 226 0.80 -4.02 6.03
C TYR A 226 0.64 -4.29 4.54
N TRP A 227 1.76 -4.28 3.82
CA TRP A 227 1.75 -4.53 2.38
C TRP A 227 1.73 -6.04 2.10
N PRO A 228 1.12 -6.47 0.97
CA PRO A 228 1.21 -7.85 0.51
C PRO A 228 2.66 -8.33 0.43
N ASP A 229 2.88 -9.63 0.58
CA ASP A 229 4.19 -10.30 0.47
C ASP A 229 5.27 -9.83 1.47
N GLY A 230 4.87 -9.16 2.56
CA GLY A 230 5.80 -8.78 3.63
C GLY A 230 6.75 -7.63 3.26
N MET A 231 6.41 -6.81 2.26
CA MET A 231 7.22 -5.66 1.80
C MET A 231 7.40 -4.51 2.84
N GLY A 232 7.00 -4.74 4.10
CA GLY A 232 7.15 -3.81 5.22
C GLY A 232 5.83 -3.29 5.77
N LYS A 233 5.92 -2.44 6.79
CA LYS A 233 4.78 -1.78 7.44
C LYS A 233 4.89 -0.26 7.36
N TRP A 234 3.76 0.42 7.41
CA TRP A 234 3.70 1.87 7.61
C TRP A 234 2.72 2.21 8.72
N SER A 235 3.20 2.78 9.82
CA SER A 235 2.40 3.03 11.02
C SER A 235 2.02 4.50 11.19
N PHE A 236 0.81 4.72 11.71
CA PHE A 236 0.27 6.01 12.11
C PHE A 236 -0.06 5.94 13.61
N MET A 237 0.57 6.80 14.40
CA MET A 237 0.37 6.85 15.85
C MET A 237 -0.64 7.93 16.20
N PRO A 238 -1.55 7.72 17.18
CA PRO A 238 -2.61 8.68 17.55
C PRO A 238 -2.08 9.82 18.42
N VAL A 239 -1.03 10.49 17.94
CA VAL A 239 -0.33 11.59 18.64
C VAL A 239 -0.13 12.77 17.69
N ASN A 240 0.16 13.95 18.25
CA ASN A 240 0.40 15.18 17.49
C ASN A 240 -0.76 15.48 16.52
N GLN A 241 -0.47 15.78 15.25
CA GLN A 241 -1.47 16.02 14.22
C GLN A 241 -2.44 14.85 14.00
N TYR A 242 -2.05 13.61 14.35
CA TYR A 242 -2.89 12.42 14.23
C TYR A 242 -3.71 12.14 15.49
N ALA A 243 -3.64 13.00 16.50
CA ALA A 243 -4.62 13.01 17.59
C ALA A 243 -6.04 13.29 17.06
N ASP A 244 -6.19 14.00 15.94
CA ASP A 244 -7.45 14.09 15.19
C ASP A 244 -7.63 12.83 14.31
N PRO A 245 -8.66 11.99 14.58
CA PRO A 245 -8.96 10.81 13.79
C PRO A 245 -9.15 11.09 12.29
N LYS A 246 -9.74 12.23 11.93
CA LYS A 246 -10.01 12.58 10.52
C LYS A 246 -8.72 12.86 9.77
N VAL A 247 -7.77 13.55 10.41
CA VAL A 247 -6.44 13.82 9.83
C VAL A 247 -5.69 12.51 9.62
N MET A 248 -5.74 11.59 10.60
CA MET A 248 -5.13 10.26 10.45
C MET A 248 -5.76 9.45 9.31
N GLN A 249 -7.10 9.37 9.24
CA GLN A 249 -7.81 8.67 8.15
C GLN A 249 -7.46 9.25 6.76
N GLY A 250 -7.37 10.57 6.65
CA GLY A 250 -6.93 11.25 5.42
C GLY A 250 -5.50 10.88 5.04
N ALA A 251 -4.58 10.84 6.00
CA ALA A 251 -3.18 10.47 5.77
C ALA A 251 -3.02 9.00 5.36
N ILE A 252 -3.75 8.07 6.00
CA ILE A 252 -3.79 6.65 5.62
C ILE A 252 -4.26 6.51 4.16
N THR A 253 -5.36 7.18 3.82
CA THR A 253 -5.94 7.14 2.46
C THR A 253 -4.97 7.70 1.43
N ALA A 254 -4.33 8.84 1.71
CA ALA A 254 -3.34 9.44 0.82
C ALA A 254 -2.13 8.52 0.63
N LYS A 255 -1.61 7.91 1.71
CA LYS A 255 -0.49 6.98 1.64
C LYS A 255 -0.80 5.77 0.78
N LEU A 256 -1.95 5.12 1.00
CA LEU A 256 -2.38 3.98 0.18
C LEU A 256 -2.52 4.35 -1.28
N ARG A 257 -3.26 5.43 -1.57
CA ARG A 257 -3.47 5.89 -2.94
C ARG A 257 -2.17 6.12 -3.67
N ASN A 258 -1.22 6.83 -3.05
CA ASN A 258 0.08 7.10 -3.65
C ASN A 258 0.87 5.81 -3.90
N SER A 259 0.89 4.88 -2.94
CA SER A 259 1.57 3.59 -3.12
C SER A 259 0.98 2.77 -4.28
N LEU A 260 -0.35 2.75 -4.41
CA LEU A 260 -1.04 1.97 -5.45
C LEU A 260 -0.81 2.52 -6.87
N LEU A 261 -0.45 3.81 -7.03
CA LEU A 261 -0.05 4.36 -8.34
C LEU A 261 1.15 3.61 -8.94
N TYR A 262 2.02 3.08 -8.08
CA TYR A 262 3.21 2.35 -8.48
C TYR A 262 2.96 0.84 -8.67
N GLN A 263 1.79 0.33 -8.28
CA GLN A 263 1.44 -1.08 -8.46
C GLN A 263 1.22 -1.40 -9.95
N ARG A 264 1.79 -2.52 -10.42
CA ARG A 264 1.57 -3.02 -11.79
C ARG A 264 0.20 -3.69 -11.87
N LEU A 265 -0.57 -3.33 -12.88
CA LEU A 265 -1.83 -4.01 -13.19
C LEU A 265 -1.56 -5.36 -13.85
N LYS A 266 -2.39 -6.37 -13.53
CA LYS A 266 -2.46 -7.62 -14.32
C LYS A 266 -2.67 -7.27 -15.79
N SER A 267 -1.95 -7.93 -16.70
CA SER A 267 -1.99 -7.63 -18.14
C SER A 267 -3.41 -7.71 -18.71
N GLN A 268 -4.15 -8.77 -18.36
CA GLN A 268 -5.54 -8.96 -18.80
C GLN A 268 -6.51 -7.90 -18.28
N CYS A 269 -6.19 -7.27 -17.14
CA CYS A 269 -6.93 -6.14 -16.60
C CYS A 269 -6.38 -4.80 -17.12
N ARG A 270 -5.95 -4.71 -18.38
CA ARG A 270 -5.56 -3.43 -19.02
C ARG A 270 -6.46 -3.16 -20.21
N TRP A 271 -6.91 -1.92 -20.34
CA TRP A 271 -7.67 -1.47 -21.51
C TRP A 271 -6.98 -1.84 -22.83
N GLY A 272 -5.67 -1.59 -22.94
CA GLY A 272 -4.89 -1.89 -24.15
C GLY A 272 -4.88 -3.38 -24.50
N TYR A 273 -4.77 -4.28 -23.52
CA TYR A 273 -4.79 -5.72 -23.75
C TYR A 273 -6.13 -6.19 -24.35
N ILE A 274 -7.24 -5.67 -23.81
CA ILE A 274 -8.57 -6.04 -24.30
C ILE A 274 -8.79 -5.49 -25.72
N GLN A 275 -8.32 -4.27 -26.00
CA GLN A 275 -8.34 -3.72 -27.37
C GLN A 275 -7.55 -4.59 -28.35
N GLU A 276 -6.36 -5.04 -27.95
CA GLU A 276 -5.51 -5.93 -28.76
C GLU A 276 -6.22 -7.26 -29.07
N LYS A 277 -6.81 -7.91 -28.06
CA LYS A 277 -7.58 -9.16 -28.23
C LYS A 277 -8.77 -8.98 -29.17
N VAL A 278 -9.55 -7.91 -29.00
CA VAL A 278 -10.68 -7.57 -29.89
C VAL A 278 -10.19 -7.30 -31.31
N ALA A 279 -9.11 -6.55 -31.47
CA ALA A 279 -8.55 -6.25 -32.79
C ALA A 279 -8.06 -7.51 -33.50
N LYS A 280 -7.29 -8.37 -32.82
CA LYS A 280 -6.82 -9.66 -33.36
C LYS A 280 -7.98 -10.54 -33.83
N ALA A 281 -9.03 -10.68 -33.04
CA ALA A 281 -10.20 -11.47 -33.41
C ALA A 281 -10.95 -10.91 -34.65
N LYS A 282 -11.09 -9.59 -34.74
CA LYS A 282 -11.66 -8.93 -35.92
C LYS A 282 -10.80 -9.15 -37.17
N LEU A 283 -9.48 -9.09 -37.02
CA LEU A 283 -8.54 -9.33 -38.11
C LEU A 283 -8.57 -10.78 -38.60
N GLU A 284 -8.66 -11.76 -37.70
CA GLU A 284 -8.83 -13.17 -38.06
C GLU A 284 -10.13 -13.42 -38.82
N ALA A 285 -11.24 -12.80 -38.39
CA ALA A 285 -12.51 -12.85 -39.11
C ALA A 285 -12.43 -12.23 -40.51
N LEU A 286 -11.73 -11.09 -40.66
CA LEU A 286 -11.50 -10.43 -41.95
C LEU A 286 -10.59 -11.27 -42.87
N LYS A 287 -9.53 -11.89 -42.33
CA LYS A 287 -8.69 -12.85 -43.08
C LYS A 287 -9.51 -14.01 -43.61
N ALA A 288 -10.38 -14.59 -42.77
CA ALA A 288 -11.27 -15.67 -43.20
C ALA A 288 -12.26 -15.24 -44.30
N SER A 289 -12.57 -13.94 -44.41
CA SER A 289 -13.43 -13.39 -45.46
C SER A 289 -12.74 -13.14 -46.82
N GLY A 290 -11.42 -13.42 -46.93
CA GLY A 290 -10.70 -13.46 -48.21
C GLY A 290 -10.12 -12.12 -48.71
N SER A 291 -9.80 -11.19 -47.81
CA SER A 291 -9.22 -9.90 -48.19
C SER A 291 -7.69 -9.94 -48.25
N ASP A 292 -7.11 -10.05 -49.45
CA ASP A 292 -5.65 -10.17 -49.65
C ASP A 292 -4.85 -8.91 -49.26
N GLN A 293 -5.43 -7.71 -49.37
CA GLN A 293 -4.76 -6.46 -48.95
C GLN A 293 -4.64 -6.30 -47.44
N VAL A 294 -5.39 -7.08 -46.65
CA VAL A 294 -5.40 -7.00 -45.19
C VAL A 294 -4.18 -7.70 -44.59
N ALA A 295 -3.59 -8.68 -45.28
CA ALA A 295 -2.41 -9.41 -44.80
C ALA A 295 -1.18 -8.49 -44.67
N ASP A 296 -0.90 -7.65 -45.67
CA ASP A 296 0.25 -6.74 -45.67
C ASP A 296 0.12 -5.62 -44.63
N TYR A 297 -1.11 -5.09 -44.43
CA TYR A 297 -1.39 -4.12 -43.37
C TYR A 297 -1.26 -4.74 -41.98
N ILE A 298 -1.63 -6.00 -41.81
CA ILE A 298 -1.49 -6.72 -40.53
C ILE A 298 -0.02 -6.91 -40.18
N GLU A 299 0.82 -7.33 -41.12
CA GLU A 299 2.25 -7.50 -40.86
C GLU A 299 2.91 -6.17 -40.44
N LEU A 300 2.49 -5.06 -41.04
CA LEU A 300 2.97 -3.72 -40.65
C LEU A 300 2.51 -3.34 -39.23
N PHE A 301 1.25 -3.60 -38.88
CA PHE A 301 0.73 -3.33 -37.53
C PHE A 301 1.32 -4.25 -36.47
N ASP A 302 1.47 -5.54 -36.74
CA ASP A 302 2.06 -6.50 -35.82
C ASP A 302 3.52 -6.14 -35.53
N ASN A 303 4.27 -5.69 -36.55
CA ASN A 303 5.64 -5.17 -36.37
C ASN A 303 5.67 -3.87 -35.56
N GLU A 304 4.73 -2.94 -35.80
CA GLU A 304 4.65 -1.69 -35.01
C GLU A 304 4.26 -1.95 -33.56
N ILE A 305 3.33 -2.87 -33.32
CA ILE A 305 2.92 -3.31 -31.97
C ILE A 305 4.10 -3.98 -31.28
N ALA A 306 4.79 -4.93 -31.92
CA ALA A 306 5.95 -5.59 -31.34
C ALA A 306 7.07 -4.59 -30.98
N ALA A 307 7.34 -3.61 -31.84
CA ALA A 307 8.32 -2.56 -31.57
C ALA A 307 7.91 -1.66 -30.39
N LYS A 308 6.62 -1.30 -30.30
CA LYS A 308 6.08 -0.52 -29.17
C LYS A 308 6.08 -1.33 -27.87
N ASP A 309 5.77 -2.63 -27.92
CA ASP A 309 5.77 -3.52 -26.78
C ASP A 309 7.19 -3.77 -26.25
N GLU A 310 8.19 -3.90 -27.14
CA GLU A 310 9.60 -3.98 -26.74
C GLU A 310 10.05 -2.69 -26.06
N GLU A 311 9.66 -1.53 -26.58
CA GLU A 311 9.96 -0.23 -25.95
C GLU A 311 9.22 -0.06 -24.61
N ILE A 312 7.97 -0.49 -24.51
CA ILE A 312 7.23 -0.54 -23.24
C ILE A 312 7.94 -1.47 -22.26
N HIS A 313 8.38 -2.65 -22.68
CA HIS A 313 9.07 -3.61 -21.82
C HIS A 313 10.42 -3.05 -21.34
N ARG A 314 11.14 -2.34 -22.20
CA ARG A 314 12.38 -1.62 -21.86
C ARG A 314 12.12 -0.53 -20.83
N LEU A 315 11.13 0.33 -21.08
CA LEU A 315 10.73 1.40 -20.15
C LEU A 315 10.18 0.84 -18.83
N GLU A 316 9.44 -0.27 -18.85
CA GLU A 316 8.95 -0.96 -17.66
C GLU A 316 10.12 -1.57 -16.86
N SER A 317 11.13 -2.12 -17.53
CA SER A 317 12.35 -2.65 -16.89
C SER A 317 13.20 -1.54 -16.30
N GLU A 318 13.30 -0.39 -16.98
CA GLU A 318 13.95 0.82 -16.51
C GLU A 318 13.22 1.38 -15.28
N ILE A 319 11.89 1.47 -15.33
CA ILE A 319 11.05 1.87 -14.19
C ILE A 319 11.18 0.86 -13.05
N ALA A 320 11.21 -0.44 -13.31
CA ALA A 320 11.40 -1.45 -12.27
C ALA A 320 12.78 -1.30 -11.62
N ARG A 321 13.85 -1.13 -12.40
CA ARG A 321 15.20 -0.87 -11.91
C ARG A 321 15.27 0.41 -11.06
N LEU A 322 14.65 1.50 -11.54
CA LEU A 322 14.56 2.76 -10.81
C LEU A 322 13.67 2.63 -9.57
N LYS A 323 12.60 1.83 -9.61
CA LYS A 323 11.75 1.53 -8.45
C LYS A 323 12.47 0.70 -7.41
N TYR A 324 13.20 -0.35 -7.76
CA TYR A 324 13.98 -1.11 -6.79
C TYR A 324 15.18 -0.31 -6.27
N GLY A 325 15.68 0.65 -7.05
CA GLY A 325 16.65 1.66 -6.59
C GLY A 325 16.05 2.72 -5.65
N SER A 326 14.83 3.18 -5.91
CA SER A 326 14.11 4.20 -5.11
C SER A 326 13.26 3.61 -3.98
N PHE A 327 12.93 2.31 -3.95
CA PHE A 327 12.29 1.71 -2.77
C PHE A 327 13.26 1.71 -1.57
N ASN A 328 14.57 1.74 -1.85
CA ASN A 328 15.64 1.98 -0.89
C ASN A 328 15.97 3.48 -0.68
N ARG A 329 15.34 4.39 -1.42
CA ARG A 329 15.49 5.85 -1.29
C ARG A 329 14.13 6.53 -1.21
N SER A 330 13.74 6.85 0.02
CA SER A 330 12.56 7.63 0.37
C SER A 330 12.49 8.99 -0.35
N ASP A 331 12.02 8.99 -1.60
CA ASP A 331 11.68 10.20 -2.36
C ASP A 331 10.23 10.58 -2.05
N ASN A 332 10.04 11.29 -0.93
CA ASN A 332 8.84 12.09 -0.72
C ASN A 332 8.99 13.38 -1.55
N PRO A 333 7.99 13.80 -2.35
CA PRO A 333 8.00 15.13 -2.93
C PRO A 333 7.99 16.16 -1.79
N ILE A 334 9.11 16.87 -1.67
CA ILE A 334 9.37 17.90 -0.67
C ILE A 334 8.31 18.98 -0.83
N GLN A 335 7.44 19.15 0.17
CA GLN A 335 6.54 20.31 0.25
C GLN A 335 7.37 21.59 0.35
N ASP A 336 6.83 22.72 -0.10
CA ASP A 336 7.52 24.01 0.01
C ASP A 336 7.89 24.28 1.49
N GLY A 337 9.19 24.42 1.78
CA GLY A 337 9.74 24.52 3.13
C GLY A 337 10.19 23.22 3.82
N ALA A 338 10.04 22.04 3.22
CA ALA A 338 10.52 20.77 3.80
C ALA A 338 12.03 20.52 3.56
N ILE A 339 12.69 19.89 4.53
CA ILE A 339 14.11 19.52 4.47
C ILE A 339 14.20 17.99 4.40
N ALA A 340 14.79 17.45 3.33
CA ALA A 340 15.03 16.02 3.19
C ALA A 340 16.47 15.66 3.60
N LEU A 341 16.60 14.75 4.56
CA LEU A 341 17.89 14.16 4.95
C LEU A 341 18.00 12.76 4.32
N ILE A 342 18.92 12.60 3.38
CA ILE A 342 19.14 11.31 2.70
C ILE A 342 20.21 10.52 3.45
N SER A 343 19.89 9.30 3.87
CA SER A 343 20.83 8.35 4.44
C SER A 343 20.79 7.04 3.67
N GLY A 344 21.96 6.44 3.42
CA GLY A 344 22.09 5.11 2.83
C GLY A 344 22.00 3.97 3.86
N GLU A 345 22.00 4.27 5.15
CA GLU A 345 21.83 3.29 6.22
C GLU A 345 20.33 3.02 6.45
N PRO A 346 19.87 1.76 6.53
CA PRO A 346 18.50 1.44 6.90
C PRO A 346 18.28 1.63 8.42
N ASP A 347 17.02 1.85 8.82
CA ASP A 347 16.65 1.80 10.24
C ASP A 347 16.71 0.33 10.73
N LEU A 348 17.53 0.04 11.73
CA LEU A 348 17.54 -1.24 12.43
C LEU A 348 16.29 -1.37 13.30
N TYR A 349 15.83 -0.28 13.92
CA TYR A 349 14.59 -0.25 14.71
C TYR A 349 13.75 0.97 14.37
N GLN A 350 12.47 0.96 14.76
CA GLN A 350 11.51 1.97 14.31
C GLN A 350 12.02 3.39 14.56
N ALA A 351 12.08 4.17 13.47
CA ALA A 351 12.47 5.57 13.45
C ALA A 351 13.87 5.84 14.02
N GLU A 352 14.81 4.88 13.95
CA GLU A 352 16.18 5.02 14.45
C GLU A 352 16.87 6.30 13.93
N ARG A 353 16.94 6.48 12.61
CA ARG A 353 17.63 7.64 12.03
C ARG A 353 16.95 8.95 12.42
N LEU A 354 15.62 8.97 12.45
CA LEU A 354 14.87 10.15 12.86
C LEU A 354 15.16 10.47 14.33
N ALA A 355 15.08 9.49 15.23
CA ALA A 355 15.38 9.66 16.64
C ALA A 355 16.81 10.19 16.86
N LEU A 356 17.80 9.65 16.14
CA LEU A 356 19.18 10.12 16.20
C LEU A 356 19.33 11.58 15.77
N VAL A 357 18.66 11.97 14.69
CA VAL A 357 18.63 13.36 14.23
C VAL A 357 17.95 14.24 15.27
N MET A 358 16.82 13.81 15.85
CA MET A 358 16.12 14.57 16.88
C MET A 358 16.98 14.78 18.13
N GLU A 359 17.73 13.77 18.56
CA GLU A 359 18.67 13.90 19.69
C GLU A 359 19.77 14.93 19.43
N ALA A 360 20.33 14.93 18.22
CA ALA A 360 21.31 15.93 17.82
C ALA A 360 20.70 17.35 17.78
N LEU A 361 19.46 17.48 17.31
CA LEU A 361 18.74 18.76 17.30
C LEU A 361 18.41 19.25 18.71
N VAL A 362 18.01 18.35 19.62
CA VAL A 362 17.80 18.67 21.05
C VAL A 362 19.09 19.20 21.68
N ALA A 363 20.21 18.50 21.50
CA ALA A 363 21.50 18.98 22.00
C ALA A 363 21.91 20.33 21.40
N ALA A 364 21.64 20.54 20.11
CA ALA A 364 21.91 21.81 19.43
C ALA A 364 21.00 22.95 19.91
N ARG A 365 19.75 22.65 20.29
CA ARG A 365 18.80 23.61 20.87
C ARG A 365 19.23 24.00 22.28
N ASP A 366 19.59 23.00 23.10
CA ASP A 366 19.97 23.21 24.50
C ASP A 366 21.30 23.99 24.63
N SER A 367 22.13 23.97 23.58
CA SER A 367 23.35 24.79 23.47
C SER A 367 23.14 26.14 22.78
N ALA A 368 21.95 26.44 22.27
CA ALA A 368 21.65 27.71 21.62
C ALA A 368 21.30 28.80 22.65
N GLU A 369 21.56 30.06 22.29
CA GLU A 369 21.18 31.22 23.11
C GLU A 369 19.65 31.24 23.32
N PRO A 370 19.15 31.40 24.57
CA PRO A 370 17.73 31.54 24.84
C PRO A 370 17.09 32.68 24.05
N HIS A 371 15.85 32.48 23.58
CA HIS A 371 15.08 33.46 22.78
C HIS A 371 15.76 33.92 21.48
N SER A 372 16.63 33.09 20.91
CA SER A 372 17.22 33.35 19.60
C SER A 372 16.43 32.68 18.48
N ARG A 373 16.52 33.24 17.26
CA ARG A 373 15.94 32.63 16.06
C ARG A 373 16.42 31.19 15.83
N ARG A 374 17.66 30.89 16.23
CA ARG A 374 18.23 29.53 16.19
C ARG A 374 17.49 28.60 17.13
N SER A 375 17.23 29.03 18.37
CA SER A 375 16.47 28.26 19.35
C SER A 375 15.02 28.05 18.89
N ASP A 376 14.40 29.07 18.30
CA ASP A 376 13.02 28.97 17.78
C ASP A 376 12.90 27.95 16.64
N ILE A 377 13.81 28.01 15.64
CA ILE A 377 13.82 27.06 14.52
C ILE A 377 14.07 25.63 15.00
N LEU A 378 15.03 25.43 15.91
CA LEU A 378 15.31 24.10 16.44
C LEU A 378 14.15 23.55 17.26
N SER A 379 13.46 24.39 18.03
CA SER A 379 12.28 23.99 18.80
C SER A 379 11.12 23.60 17.88
N ASP A 380 10.84 24.40 16.84
CA ASP A 380 9.82 24.09 15.84
C ASP A 380 10.12 22.77 15.09
N LEU A 381 11.37 22.58 14.63
CA LEU A 381 11.78 21.30 14.03
C LEU A 381 11.60 20.13 14.98
N ILE A 382 11.87 20.30 16.28
CA ILE A 382 11.67 19.26 17.29
C ILE A 382 10.19 18.93 17.49
N GLU A 383 9.35 19.94 17.61
CA GLU A 383 7.91 19.77 17.82
C GLU A 383 7.22 19.10 16.61
N GLN A 384 7.57 19.53 15.39
CA GLN A 384 6.94 19.02 14.16
C GLN A 384 7.40 17.61 13.78
N ASN A 385 8.57 17.17 14.26
CA ASN A 385 9.19 15.90 13.85
C ASN A 385 9.36 14.90 15.00
N CYS A 386 8.70 15.13 16.14
CA CYS A 386 8.79 14.21 17.27
C CYS A 386 8.17 12.85 16.89
N SER A 387 8.98 11.80 17.05
CA SER A 387 8.58 10.41 16.83
C SER A 387 8.83 9.58 18.07
N ASN A 388 7.90 8.67 18.37
CA ASN A 388 8.06 7.69 19.43
C ASN A 388 8.77 6.47 18.84
N GLY A 389 10.10 6.50 18.86
CA GLY A 389 10.92 5.33 18.49
C GLY A 389 10.86 4.22 19.53
N GLU A 390 11.22 3.01 19.13
CA GLU A 390 11.21 1.82 20.02
C GLU A 390 12.46 1.73 20.94
N ARG A 391 13.44 2.63 20.78
CA ARG A 391 14.75 2.61 21.45
C ARG A 391 14.66 2.37 22.96
N GLU A 392 13.89 3.18 23.68
CA GLU A 392 13.80 3.08 25.15
C GLU A 392 13.14 1.78 25.61
N SER A 393 12.17 1.26 24.84
CA SER A 393 11.54 -0.03 25.10
C SER A 393 12.54 -1.18 24.95
N ILE A 394 13.32 -1.16 23.86
CA ILE A 394 14.38 -2.15 23.60
C ILE A 394 15.42 -2.09 24.71
N LEU A 395 15.90 -0.90 25.06
CA LEU A 395 16.90 -0.71 26.11
C LEU A 395 16.40 -1.16 27.49
N THR A 396 15.15 -0.87 27.84
CA THR A 396 14.55 -1.27 29.12
C THR A 396 14.46 -2.79 29.22
N THR A 397 13.95 -3.44 28.18
CA THR A 397 13.80 -4.89 28.15
C THR A 397 15.15 -5.58 28.14
N LEU A 398 16.08 -5.11 27.31
CA LEU A 398 17.44 -5.64 27.24
C LEU A 398 18.18 -5.50 28.57
N LYS A 399 18.05 -4.35 29.25
CA LYS A 399 18.64 -4.13 30.57
C LYS A 399 18.09 -5.11 31.60
N ALA A 400 16.78 -5.36 31.60
CA ALA A 400 16.16 -6.32 32.50
C ALA A 400 16.67 -7.74 32.25
N GLN A 401 16.76 -8.16 30.98
CA GLN A 401 17.25 -9.49 30.60
C GLN A 401 18.72 -9.70 30.98
N LEU A 402 19.59 -8.74 30.64
CA LEU A 402 21.01 -8.86 30.94
C LEU A 402 21.31 -8.72 32.43
N ARG A 403 20.54 -7.93 33.19
CA ARG A 403 20.67 -7.85 34.65
C ARG A 403 20.38 -9.18 35.36
N ALA A 404 19.47 -9.99 34.82
CA ALA A 404 19.11 -11.30 35.37
C ALA A 404 19.90 -12.47 34.74
N TYR A 405 20.84 -12.18 33.84
CA TYR A 405 21.52 -13.19 33.04
C TYR A 405 22.50 -14.05 33.87
N LYS A 406 22.21 -15.35 33.96
CA LYS A 406 23.10 -16.37 34.57
C LYS A 406 23.62 -17.38 33.56
N SER A 407 22.79 -17.75 32.59
CA SER A 407 23.11 -18.65 31.48
C SER A 407 22.10 -18.43 30.36
N MET A 408 22.40 -18.90 29.16
CA MET A 408 21.47 -18.84 28.02
C MET A 408 20.36 -19.89 28.17
N SER A 409 19.39 -19.60 29.03
CA SER A 409 18.16 -20.40 29.15
C SER A 409 17.30 -20.27 27.89
N SER A 410 16.40 -21.22 27.65
CA SER A 410 15.43 -21.14 26.54
C SER A 410 14.60 -19.86 26.59
N ALA A 411 14.16 -19.45 27.78
CA ALA A 411 13.41 -18.21 27.99
C ALA A 411 14.24 -16.96 27.68
N THR A 412 15.51 -16.93 28.09
CA THR A 412 16.40 -15.79 27.80
C THR A 412 16.72 -15.69 26.31
N ARG A 413 16.95 -16.83 25.66
CA ARG A 413 17.17 -16.90 24.22
C ARG A 413 15.96 -16.38 23.47
N GLN A 414 14.77 -16.87 23.80
CA GLN A 414 13.51 -16.42 23.20
C GLN A 414 13.27 -14.92 23.43
N SER A 415 13.61 -14.39 24.61
CA SER A 415 13.48 -12.96 24.89
C SER A 415 14.47 -12.11 24.08
N LEU A 416 15.71 -12.56 23.87
CA LEU A 416 16.70 -11.87 23.03
C LEU A 416 16.31 -11.95 21.55
N GLU A 417 15.84 -13.11 21.08
CA GLU A 417 15.31 -13.29 19.73
C GLU A 417 14.07 -12.43 19.49
N GLY A 418 13.18 -12.31 20.49
CA GLY A 418 12.03 -11.41 20.46
C GLY A 418 12.39 -9.92 20.41
N LEU A 419 13.59 -9.53 20.87
CA LEU A 419 14.12 -8.18 20.69
C LEU A 419 14.79 -7.98 19.32
N GLY A 420 14.91 -9.04 18.52
CA GLY A 420 15.55 -9.03 17.20
C GLY A 420 17.00 -9.48 17.21
N PHE A 421 17.51 -10.13 18.25
CA PHE A 421 18.87 -10.69 18.27
C PHE A 421 18.89 -12.14 17.75
N ALA A 422 19.75 -12.43 16.77
CA ALA A 422 20.13 -13.80 16.44
C ALA A 422 21.26 -14.26 17.37
N VAL A 423 21.10 -15.44 17.99
CA VAL A 423 22.03 -16.00 18.98
C VAL A 423 22.77 -17.21 18.42
N TYR A 424 24.05 -17.03 18.09
CA TYR A 424 24.95 -18.10 17.63
C TYR A 424 25.88 -18.55 18.75
N GLU A 425 26.22 -19.84 18.76
CA GLU A 425 27.19 -20.39 19.70
C GLU A 425 28.60 -20.25 19.13
N ASP A 426 29.50 -19.59 19.87
CA ASP A 426 30.87 -19.30 19.44
C ASP A 426 31.87 -19.66 20.55
N GLY A 427 32.24 -20.94 20.61
CA GLY A 427 33.21 -21.45 21.58
C GLY A 427 32.80 -21.23 23.03
N LYS A 428 33.49 -20.34 23.74
CA LYS A 428 33.21 -19.99 25.16
C LYS A 428 32.16 -18.89 25.34
N HIS A 429 31.70 -18.29 24.24
CA HIS A 429 30.77 -17.17 24.21
C HIS A 429 29.57 -17.46 23.29
N TYR A 430 28.54 -16.65 23.41
CA TYR A 430 27.48 -16.51 22.41
C TYR A 430 27.75 -15.26 21.58
N LYS A 431 27.58 -15.37 20.27
CA LYS A 431 27.60 -14.22 19.35
C LYS A 431 26.16 -13.78 19.11
N LEU A 432 25.87 -12.53 19.46
CA LEU A 432 24.59 -11.87 19.23
C LEU A 432 24.70 -10.97 18.01
N ILE A 433 23.75 -11.08 17.09
CA ILE A 433 23.64 -10.21 15.91
C ILE A 433 22.28 -9.54 15.95
N PHE A 434 22.25 -8.21 15.99
CA PHE A 434 21.00 -7.46 16.05
C PHE A 434 20.43 -7.28 14.65
N ARG A 435 19.22 -7.79 14.43
CA ARG A 435 18.40 -7.67 13.21
C ARG A 435 19.17 -7.90 11.90
N GLY A 436 20.08 -8.88 11.94
CA GLY A 436 20.84 -9.34 10.78
C GLY A 436 22.06 -8.49 10.39
N ASP A 437 22.35 -7.38 11.09
CA ASP A 437 23.54 -6.57 10.77
C ASP A 437 24.79 -7.12 11.48
N GLU A 438 25.61 -7.85 10.71
CA GLU A 438 26.82 -8.49 11.22
C GLU A 438 27.90 -7.50 11.66
N ARG A 439 27.86 -6.24 11.19
CA ARG A 439 28.84 -5.19 11.54
C ARG A 439 28.84 -4.91 13.04
N TYR A 440 27.70 -5.10 13.70
CA TYR A 440 27.49 -4.77 15.12
C TYR A 440 27.40 -6.00 16.04
N SER A 441 28.07 -7.10 15.68
CA SER A 441 28.04 -8.32 16.50
C SER A 441 28.60 -8.13 17.93
N PHE A 442 27.95 -8.75 18.90
CA PHE A 442 28.29 -8.65 20.32
C PHE A 442 28.56 -10.03 20.94
N THR A 443 29.54 -10.14 21.83
CA THR A 443 29.88 -11.40 22.50
C THR A 443 29.37 -11.43 23.95
N LEU A 444 28.58 -12.44 24.28
CA LEU A 444 28.04 -12.65 25.62
C LEU A 444 28.63 -13.94 26.22
N ALA A 445 29.06 -13.91 27.48
CA ALA A 445 29.60 -15.11 28.14
C ALA A 445 28.54 -16.22 28.30
N LYS A 446 28.95 -17.49 28.23
CA LYS A 446 28.02 -18.62 28.41
C LYS A 446 27.41 -18.71 29.81
N THR A 447 28.16 -18.28 30.82
CA THR A 447 27.77 -18.23 32.22
C THR A 447 28.04 -16.85 32.78
N GLY A 448 27.02 -16.24 33.38
CA GLY A 448 27.15 -15.00 34.15
C GLY A 448 27.79 -15.30 35.49
N SER A 449 28.98 -14.74 35.75
CA SER A 449 29.71 -14.95 36.99
C SER A 449 29.24 -14.04 38.14
N ASP A 450 28.65 -12.87 37.83
CA ASP A 450 28.23 -11.89 38.85
C ASP A 450 27.18 -10.89 38.31
N PHE A 451 26.40 -10.28 39.21
CA PHE A 451 25.34 -9.30 38.88
C PHE A 451 25.86 -8.09 38.09
N ARG A 452 27.12 -7.71 38.34
CA ARG A 452 27.81 -6.64 37.60
C ARG A 452 28.17 -7.03 36.17
N GLY A 453 28.42 -8.31 35.90
CA GLY A 453 28.80 -8.81 34.58
C GLY A 453 27.71 -8.55 33.54
N GLY A 454 26.46 -8.84 33.88
CA GLY A 454 25.32 -8.60 33.00
C GLY A 454 25.06 -7.12 32.71
N LEU A 455 25.21 -6.25 33.71
CA LEU A 455 25.06 -4.79 33.53
C LEU A 455 26.19 -4.19 32.70
N ASN A 456 27.42 -4.71 32.83
CA ASN A 456 28.53 -4.30 31.98
C ASN A 456 28.28 -4.71 30.52
N SER A 457 27.83 -5.95 30.27
CA SER A 457 27.45 -6.40 28.93
C SER A 457 26.32 -5.55 28.34
N TYR A 458 25.34 -5.12 29.15
CA TYR A 458 24.31 -4.17 28.72
C TYR A 458 24.90 -2.81 28.33
N SER A 459 25.80 -2.25 29.13
CA SER A 459 26.44 -0.97 28.83
C SER A 459 27.26 -1.01 27.55
N ASP A 460 27.99 -2.10 27.32
CA ASP A 460 28.82 -2.27 26.11
C ASP A 460 27.96 -2.47 24.87
N LEU A 461 26.89 -3.25 24.98
CA LEU A 461 25.93 -3.44 23.89
C LEU A 461 25.19 -2.13 23.58
N LYS A 462 24.71 -1.41 24.61
CA LYS A 462 24.06 -0.11 24.44
C LYS A 462 24.94 0.81 23.60
N LYS A 463 26.18 1.07 24.01
CA LYS A 463 27.11 1.95 23.29
C LYS A 463 27.37 1.57 21.84
N ARG A 464 27.23 0.29 21.50
CA ARG A 464 27.56 -0.23 20.17
C ARG A 464 26.40 -0.13 19.18
N LEU A 465 25.16 -0.16 19.68
CA LEU A 465 23.94 -0.26 18.87
C LEU A 465 22.98 0.94 19.05
N PHE A 466 23.13 1.72 20.12
CA PHE A 466 22.22 2.78 20.52
C PHE A 466 22.99 3.99 21.04
#